data_AF-A0A0M8Y2K3-F1
#
_entry.id   AF-A0A0M8Y2K3-F1
#
_cell.length_a   1.000
_cell.length_b   1.000
_cell.length_c   1.000
_cell.angle_alpha   90.00
_cell.angle_beta   90.00
_cell.angle_gamma   90.00
#
_symmetry.space_group_name_H-M   'P 1'
#
loop_
_entity.id
_entity.type
_entity.pdbx_description
1 polymer ?
#
loop_
_entity_poly.entity_id
_entity_poly.type
_entity_poly.pdbx_seq_one_letter_code
_entity_poly.pdbx_strand_id
1 'polypeptide(L)'
;MSGGYQVDPDALAAFAGRLDEVADEVRAAAATLEQPSGDLGPEGVTEAAEQLAAEWVGVLRGIELDAVADALRAAGETYRQADELRHD
;
A
#
# COMPACT_ATOMS: atom_id res chain seq x y z
N MET A 1 -31.92 13.56 17.62
CA MET A 1 -30.50 13.79 17.94
C MET A 1 -29.71 12.98 16.96
N SER A 2 -29.02 13.63 16.03
CA SER A 2 -28.21 12.95 15.02
C SER A 2 -27.11 12.19 15.76
N GLY A 3 -27.17 10.86 15.75
CA GLY A 3 -26.06 10.03 16.25
C GLY A 3 -24.82 10.46 15.49
N GLY A 4 -23.88 11.09 16.20
CA GLY A 4 -22.66 11.60 15.60
C GLY A 4 -21.90 10.47 14.92
N TYR A 5 -21.21 10.77 13.82
CA TYR A 5 -20.34 9.83 13.14
C TYR A 5 -19.28 9.35 14.15
N GLN A 6 -19.42 8.12 14.65
CA GLN A 6 -18.47 7.52 15.56
C GLN A 6 -17.47 6.73 14.73
N VAL A 7 -16.21 7.16 14.78
CA VAL A 7 -15.11 6.44 14.15
C VAL A 7 -14.72 5.27 15.05
N ASP A 8 -14.52 4.11 14.44
CA ASP A 8 -14.01 2.92 15.11
C ASP A 8 -12.48 2.83 14.90
N PRO A 9 -11.66 3.11 15.94
CA PRO A 9 -10.21 3.07 15.83
C PRO A 9 -9.65 1.67 15.56
N ASP A 10 -10.35 0.61 15.97
CA ASP A 10 -9.93 -0.77 15.73
C ASP A 10 -10.14 -1.14 14.26
N ALA A 11 -11.25 -0.67 13.66
CA ALA A 11 -11.47 -0.81 12.23
C ALA A 11 -10.40 -0.07 11.39
N LEU A 12 -9.95 1.12 11.83
CA LEU A 12 -8.85 1.85 11.20
C LEU A 12 -7.53 1.08 11.29
N ALA A 13 -7.21 0.51 12.46
CA ALA A 13 -6.02 -0.30 12.65
C ALA A 13 -6.04 -1.58 11.79
N ALA A 14 -7.18 -2.27 11.72
CA ALA A 14 -7.35 -3.44 10.86
C ALA A 14 -7.23 -3.10 9.37
N PHE A 15 -7.69 -1.92 8.95
CA PHE A 15 -7.50 -1.48 7.56
C PHE A 15 -6.04 -1.11 7.27
N ALA A 16 -5.34 -0.45 8.19
CA ALA A 16 -3.91 -0.18 8.07
C ALA A 16 -3.10 -1.48 7.92
N GLY A 17 -3.41 -2.52 8.70
CA GLY A 17 -2.75 -3.84 8.56
C GLY A 17 -2.96 -4.47 7.18
N ARG A 18 -4.18 -4.37 6.61
CA ARG A 18 -4.42 -4.84 5.23
C ARG A 18 -3.66 -4.04 4.18
N LEU A 19 -3.40 -2.75 4.42
CA LEU A 19 -2.56 -1.95 3.52
C LEU A 19 -1.10 -2.40 3.56
N ASP A 20 -0.57 -2.77 4.73
CA ASP A 20 0.78 -3.34 4.83
C ASP A 20 0.88 -4.66 4.03
N GLU A 21 -0.11 -5.55 4.18
CA GLU A 21 -0.17 -6.82 3.44
C GLU A 21 -0.14 -6.57 1.92
N VAL A 22 -0.95 -5.63 1.44
CA VAL A 22 -0.96 -5.26 0.01
C VAL A 22 0.35 -4.57 -0.39
N ALA A 23 0.97 -3.78 0.47
CA ALA A 23 2.28 -3.17 0.21
C ALA A 23 3.37 -4.24 0.04
N ASP A 24 3.36 -5.28 0.87
CA ASP A 24 4.24 -6.44 0.75
C ASP A 24 4.01 -7.17 -0.60
N GLU A 25 2.76 -7.40 -0.98
CA GLU A 25 2.40 -8.02 -2.27
C GLU A 25 2.87 -7.19 -3.47
N VAL A 26 2.69 -5.87 -3.44
CA VAL A 26 3.16 -4.94 -4.47
C VAL A 26 4.68 -4.97 -4.59
N ARG A 27 5.40 -4.97 -3.45
CA ARG A 27 6.86 -5.09 -3.42
C ARG A 27 7.33 -6.43 -4.00
N ALA A 28 6.64 -7.53 -3.71
CA ALA A 28 6.94 -8.84 -4.26
C ALA A 28 6.69 -8.92 -5.78
N ALA A 29 5.62 -8.29 -6.27
CA ALA A 29 5.33 -8.19 -7.69
C ALA A 29 6.42 -7.40 -8.43
N ALA A 30 6.85 -6.26 -7.87
CA ALA A 30 7.94 -5.47 -8.42
C ALA A 30 9.25 -6.28 -8.47
N ALA A 31 9.59 -7.01 -7.40
CA ALA A 31 10.78 -7.86 -7.36
C ALA A 31 10.73 -8.99 -8.39
N THR A 32 9.54 -9.50 -8.71
CA THR A 32 9.35 -10.53 -9.75
C THR A 32 9.60 -9.96 -11.14
N LEU A 33 9.16 -8.73 -11.42
CA LEU A 33 9.40 -8.06 -12.70
C LEU A 33 10.87 -7.67 -12.94
N GLU A 34 11.66 -7.54 -11.87
CA GLU A 34 13.11 -7.31 -11.98
C GLU A 34 13.90 -8.58 -12.31
N GLN A 35 13.27 -9.76 -12.31
CA GLN A 35 13.92 -10.98 -12.73
C GLN A 35 14.08 -11.00 -14.25
N PRO A 36 15.23 -11.48 -14.77
CA PRO A 36 15.45 -11.58 -16.20
C PRO A 36 14.39 -12.47 -16.85
N SER A 37 13.73 -11.96 -17.88
CA SER A 37 12.66 -12.67 -18.62
C SER A 37 13.17 -13.83 -19.48
N GLY A 38 14.49 -13.92 -19.67
CA GLY A 38 15.10 -14.85 -20.62
C GLY A 38 14.93 -14.41 -22.07
N ASP A 39 15.28 -15.29 -23.01
CA ASP A 39 15.10 -15.04 -24.44
C ASP A 39 13.62 -15.16 -24.82
N LEU A 40 13.02 -14.03 -25.20
CA LEU A 40 11.63 -13.95 -25.65
C LEU A 40 11.47 -14.07 -27.17
N GLY A 41 12.56 -14.30 -27.90
CA GLY A 41 12.56 -14.60 -29.33
C GLY A 41 13.30 -13.55 -30.16
N PRO A 42 12.66 -12.97 -31.20
CA PRO A 42 13.37 -12.10 -32.15
C PRO A 42 14.05 -10.89 -31.49
N GLU A 43 15.14 -10.45 -32.11
CA GLU A 43 15.87 -9.24 -31.70
C GLU A 43 14.93 -8.04 -31.53
N GLY A 44 15.04 -7.34 -30.40
CA GLY A 44 14.19 -6.21 -30.03
C GLY A 44 12.98 -6.57 -29.16
N VAL A 45 12.51 -7.83 -29.16
CA VAL A 45 11.36 -8.23 -28.32
C VAL A 45 11.77 -8.31 -26.85
N THR A 46 12.93 -8.90 -26.58
CA THR A 46 13.48 -9.00 -25.22
C THR A 46 13.75 -7.61 -24.66
N GLU A 47 14.42 -6.72 -25.40
CA GLU A 47 14.69 -5.35 -24.95
C GLU A 47 13.41 -4.55 -24.69
N ALA A 48 12.40 -4.68 -25.56
CA ALA A 48 11.12 -4.00 -25.37
C ALA A 48 10.37 -4.51 -24.11
N ALA A 49 10.43 -5.83 -23.86
CA ALA A 49 9.82 -6.43 -22.67
C ALA A 49 10.56 -6.01 -21.38
N GLU A 50 11.88 -5.97 -21.40
CA GLU A 50 12.71 -5.50 -20.27
C GLU A 50 12.45 -4.02 -19.98
N GLN A 51 12.32 -3.19 -21.01
CA GLN A 51 11.97 -1.78 -20.84
C GLN A 51 10.57 -1.62 -20.23
N LEU A 52 9.58 -2.35 -20.73
CA LEU A 52 8.22 -2.33 -20.19
C LEU A 52 8.20 -2.80 -18.72
N ALA A 53 8.93 -3.85 -18.39
CA ALA A 53 9.06 -4.33 -17.02
C ALA A 53 9.68 -3.27 -16.10
N ALA A 54 10.73 -2.58 -16.54
CA ALA A 54 11.36 -1.50 -15.78
C ALA A 54 10.41 -0.33 -15.52
N GLU A 55 9.60 0.06 -16.52
CA GLU A 55 8.57 1.10 -16.35
C GLU A 55 7.52 0.69 -15.29
N TRP A 56 7.04 -0.54 -15.35
CA TRP A 56 6.08 -1.06 -14.38
C TRP A 56 6.65 -1.18 -12.96
N VAL A 57 7.92 -1.59 -12.82
CA VAL A 57 8.62 -1.57 -11.52
C VAL A 57 8.64 -0.16 -10.93
N GLY A 58 8.89 0.85 -11.76
CA GLY A 58 8.82 2.25 -11.34
C GLY A 58 7.43 2.66 -10.83
N VAL A 59 6.38 2.27 -11.56
CA VAL A 59 4.98 2.52 -11.15
C VAL A 59 4.66 1.84 -9.83
N LEU A 60 4.98 0.56 -9.68
CA LEU A 60 4.70 -0.22 -8.46
C LEU A 60 5.44 0.34 -7.25
N ARG A 61 6.70 0.76 -7.41
CA ARG A 61 7.49 1.40 -6.34
C ARG A 61 6.97 2.78 -5.94
N GLY A 62 6.25 3.45 -6.84
CA GLY A 62 5.63 4.74 -6.57
C GLY A 62 4.33 4.66 -5.76
N ILE A 63 3.82 3.45 -5.46
CA ILE A 63 2.60 3.29 -4.68
C ILE A 63 2.91 3.42 -3.18
N GLU A 64 2.44 4.51 -2.56
CA GLU A 64 2.74 4.85 -1.15
C GLU A 64 1.76 4.21 -0.13
N LEU A 65 1.51 2.91 -0.22
CA LEU A 65 0.56 2.23 0.69
C LEU A 65 0.97 2.29 2.17
N ASP A 66 2.27 2.18 2.45
CA ASP A 66 2.81 2.27 3.82
C ASP A 66 2.49 3.65 4.45
N ALA A 67 2.63 4.73 3.66
CA ALA A 67 2.32 6.09 4.12
C ALA A 67 0.83 6.26 4.44
N VAL A 68 -0.06 5.63 3.66
CA VAL A 68 -1.50 5.63 3.93
C VAL A 68 -1.81 4.82 5.19
N ALA A 69 -1.17 3.67 5.38
CA ALA A 69 -1.32 2.85 6.58
C ALA A 69 -0.91 3.63 7.85
N ASP A 70 0.23 4.34 7.80
CA ASP A 70 0.70 5.18 8.90
C ASP A 70 -0.25 6.34 9.20
N ALA A 71 -0.79 6.99 8.17
CA ALA A 71 -1.80 8.04 8.34
C ALA A 71 -3.07 7.53 9.03
N LEU A 72 -3.52 6.31 8.71
CA LEU A 72 -4.68 5.69 9.34
C LEU A 72 -4.42 5.33 10.81
N ARG A 73 -3.21 4.84 11.13
CA ARG A 73 -2.80 4.60 12.52
C ARG A 73 -2.79 5.90 13.32
N ALA A 74 -2.22 6.97 12.77
CA ALA A 74 -2.20 8.29 13.40
C ALA A 74 -3.61 8.86 13.61
N ALA A 75 -4.51 8.67 12.65
CA ALA A 75 -5.91 9.05 12.79
C ALA A 75 -6.60 8.23 13.89
N GLY A 76 -6.41 6.91 13.92
CA GLY A 76 -6.97 6.03 14.96
C GLY A 76 -6.50 6.41 16.37
N GLU A 77 -5.22 6.76 16.52
CA GLU A 77 -4.67 7.28 17.78
C GLU A 77 -5.35 8.58 18.21
N THR A 78 -5.54 9.51 17.27
CA THR A 78 -6.22 10.80 17.54
C THR A 78 -7.65 10.58 18.02
N TYR A 79 -8.38 9.63 17.42
CA TYR A 79 -9.74 9.30 17.86
C TYR A 79 -9.79 8.64 19.23
N ARG A 80 -8.85 7.73 19.55
CA ARG A 80 -8.77 7.13 20.90
C ARG A 80 -8.53 8.18 21.98
N GLN A 81 -7.59 9.10 21.76
CA GLN A 81 -7.32 10.20 22.69
C GLN A 81 -8.55 11.11 22.88
N ALA A 82 -9.28 11.40 21.80
CA ALA A 82 -10.49 12.21 21.88
C ALA A 82 -11.62 11.53 22.66
N ASP A 83 -11.78 10.20 22.51
CA ASP A 83 -12.76 9.43 23.27
C ASP A 83 -12.38 9.36 24.76
N GLU A 84 -11.11 9.13 25.10
CA GLU A 84 -10.62 9.13 26.49
C GLU A 84 -10.90 10.48 27.18
N LEU A 85 -10.59 11.61 26.54
CA LEU A 85 -10.86 12.95 27.06
C LEU A 85 -12.35 13.27 27.23
N ARG A 86 -13.24 12.58 26.50
CA ARG A 86 -14.70 12.76 26.64
C ARG A 86 -15.28 11.97 27.82
N HIS A 87 -14.54 10.97 28.30
CA HIS A 87 -14.96 10.06 29.36
C HIS A 87 -14.42 10.44 30.75
N ASP A 88 -13.52 11.42 30.84
CA ASP A 88 -13.08 12.13 32.06
C ASP A 88 -13.98 13.35 32.39
#